data_AF-A0A7C3TDV5-F1
#
_entry.id   AF-A0A7C3TDV5-F1
#
_cell.length_a   1.000
_cell.length_b   1.000
_cell.length_c   1.000
_cell.angle_alpha   90.00
_cell.angle_beta   90.00
_cell.angle_gamma   90.00
#
_symmetry.space_group_name_H-M   'P 1'
#
loop_
_entity.id
_entity.type
_entity.pdbx_description
1 polymer ?
#
loop_
_entity_poly.entity_id
_entity_poly.type
_entity_poly.pdbx_seq_one_letter_code
_entity_poly.pdbx_strand_id
1 'polypeptide(L)'
;MGGAQTVVNALLEWVGEEGTLVFPAYSYSISDPEQWHYPPIAPHLVEKVRKNIPSFDQNLSPIDTGAIPAIASRFPGALRSSHPNSSIIALGRYAKRIVSAQRLENSLLPDGPLGQVYALNGWVLSIGTDLSSNSSMHLAERWARGGEGLPHLGEFWKSSVPVDTPRGREWVLLEREGSCSTGFIRIEPILRQRGVISYGRIGQSYCQFMSQRALIDETIKVLDKDPLALLCSNPDCPQCAPAWKKYGRGYQSNW
;
A
#
# COMPACT_ATOMS: atom_id res chain seq x y z
N MET A 1 -8.45 3.47 -28.02
CA MET A 1 -7.24 3.27 -27.17
C MET A 1 -7.43 2.00 -26.36
N GLY A 2 -6.42 1.13 -26.24
CA GLY A 2 -6.51 -0.21 -25.61
C GLY A 2 -6.49 -0.25 -24.08
N GLY A 3 -6.84 0.85 -23.41
CA GLY A 3 -7.01 0.92 -21.96
C GLY A 3 -5.80 0.49 -21.13
N ALA A 4 -6.05 -0.08 -19.96
CA ALA A 4 -5.02 -0.53 -19.03
C ALA A 4 -4.07 -1.59 -19.61
N GLN A 5 -4.54 -2.42 -20.54
CA GLN A 5 -3.68 -3.41 -21.20
C GLN A 5 -2.55 -2.76 -21.99
N THR A 6 -2.83 -1.65 -22.70
CA THR A 6 -1.79 -0.89 -23.41
C THR A 6 -0.73 -0.35 -22.45
N VAL A 7 -1.14 0.10 -21.26
CA VAL A 7 -0.21 0.60 -20.24
C VAL A 7 0.69 -0.53 -19.73
N VAL A 8 0.12 -1.69 -19.38
CA VAL A 8 0.92 -2.84 -18.90
C VAL A 8 1.89 -3.32 -19.98
N ASN A 9 1.45 -3.43 -21.24
CA ASN A 9 2.32 -3.80 -22.35
C ASN A 9 3.51 -2.83 -22.50
N ALA A 10 3.24 -1.53 -22.50
CA ALA A 10 4.29 -0.51 -22.65
C ALA A 10 5.29 -0.55 -21.48
N LEU A 11 4.81 -0.79 -20.25
CA LEU A 11 5.68 -0.94 -19.08
C LEU A 11 6.53 -2.21 -19.16
N LEU A 12 5.97 -3.33 -19.64
CA LEU A 12 6.72 -4.58 -19.83
C LEU A 12 7.80 -4.43 -20.89
N GLU A 13 7.49 -3.76 -22.00
CA GLU A 13 8.47 -3.43 -23.03
C GLU A 13 9.58 -2.54 -22.47
N TRP A 14 9.23 -1.53 -21.67
CA TRP A 14 10.19 -0.60 -21.07
C TRP A 14 11.15 -1.27 -20.09
N VAL A 15 10.67 -2.16 -19.22
CA VAL A 15 11.54 -2.87 -18.27
C VAL A 15 12.30 -4.03 -18.90
N GLY A 16 11.84 -4.54 -20.06
CA GLY A 16 12.44 -5.65 -20.78
C GLY A 16 12.34 -7.00 -20.06
N GLU A 17 12.92 -8.05 -20.65
CA GLU A 17 12.87 -9.42 -20.13
C GLU A 17 13.57 -9.58 -18.78
N GLU A 18 14.59 -8.76 -18.53
CA GLU A 18 15.35 -8.75 -17.28
C GLU A 18 14.68 -7.93 -16.17
N GLY A 19 13.64 -7.19 -16.53
CA GLY A 19 12.88 -6.33 -15.65
C GLY A 19 11.84 -7.06 -14.81
N THR A 20 11.24 -6.33 -13.87
CA THR A 20 10.08 -6.81 -13.12
C THR A 20 9.14 -5.66 -12.80
N LEU A 21 7.86 -5.81 -13.13
CA LEU A 21 6.81 -4.90 -12.70
C LEU A 21 6.19 -5.41 -11.41
N VAL A 22 5.86 -4.48 -10.51
CA VAL A 22 5.26 -4.77 -9.21
C VAL A 22 4.10 -3.81 -9.01
N PHE A 23 2.94 -4.33 -8.64
CA PHE A 23 1.73 -3.56 -8.44
C PHE A 23 1.09 -3.90 -7.07
N PRO A 24 0.72 -2.90 -6.26
CA PRO A 24 -0.21 -3.10 -5.15
C PRO A 24 -1.51 -3.71 -5.67
N ALA A 25 -1.97 -4.80 -5.07
CA ALA A 25 -3.16 -5.54 -5.48
C ALA A 25 -4.11 -5.75 -4.29
N TYR A 26 -4.41 -4.66 -3.61
CA TYR A 26 -5.11 -4.67 -2.33
C TYR A 26 -6.58 -5.05 -2.49
N SER A 27 -7.12 -5.72 -1.48
CA SER A 27 -8.50 -6.23 -1.45
C SER A 27 -9.21 -5.72 -0.20
N TYR A 28 -9.30 -4.39 -0.07
CA TYR A 28 -9.94 -3.76 1.07
C TYR A 28 -11.44 -4.09 1.17
N SER A 29 -12.08 -4.35 0.03
CA SER A 29 -13.49 -4.72 -0.07
C SER A 29 -13.85 -6.07 0.55
N ILE A 30 -12.88 -6.91 0.93
CA ILE A 30 -13.14 -8.17 1.66
C ILE A 30 -12.86 -8.07 3.17
N SER A 31 -12.50 -6.88 3.66
CA SER A 31 -12.31 -6.63 5.11
C SER A 31 -13.63 -6.62 5.87
N ASP A 32 -13.56 -6.63 7.21
CA ASP A 32 -14.74 -6.58 8.07
C ASP A 32 -15.63 -5.37 7.71
N PRO A 33 -16.89 -5.60 7.30
CA PRO A 33 -17.77 -4.54 6.83
C PRO A 33 -18.09 -3.49 7.91
N GLU A 34 -17.96 -3.82 9.20
CA GLU A 34 -18.11 -2.85 10.29
C GLU A 34 -17.08 -1.70 10.22
N GLN A 35 -15.97 -1.91 9.51
CA GLN A 35 -14.86 -0.97 9.37
C GLN A 35 -14.88 -0.20 8.04
N TRP A 36 -15.91 -0.40 7.22
CA TRP A 36 -16.01 0.31 5.95
C TRP A 36 -16.45 1.75 6.21
N HIS A 37 -15.70 2.70 5.64
CA HIS A 37 -16.00 4.14 5.73
C HIS A 37 -16.31 4.78 4.38
N TYR A 38 -15.86 4.18 3.28
CA TYR A 38 -15.92 4.77 1.95
C TYR A 38 -16.37 3.73 0.91
N PRO A 39 -17.68 3.42 0.82
CA PRO A 39 -18.79 3.91 1.66
C PRO A 39 -18.97 3.06 2.94
N PRO A 40 -19.64 3.58 3.99
CA PRO A 40 -20.04 2.77 5.12
C PRO A 40 -21.24 1.88 4.77
N ILE A 41 -21.36 0.76 5.49
CA ILE A 41 -22.52 -0.13 5.40
C ILE A 41 -23.56 0.23 6.47
N ALA A 42 -24.84 0.01 6.17
CA ALA A 42 -25.89 0.16 7.18
C ALA A 42 -25.69 -0.88 8.32
N PRO A 43 -25.77 -0.48 9.62
CA PRO A 43 -25.45 -1.37 10.74
C PRO A 43 -26.19 -2.71 10.73
N HIS A 44 -27.45 -2.72 10.31
CA HIS A 44 -28.28 -3.93 10.23
C HIS A 44 -27.85 -4.93 9.13
N LEU A 45 -26.97 -4.53 8.21
CA LEU A 45 -26.44 -5.38 7.14
C LEU A 45 -25.06 -5.97 7.46
N VAL A 46 -24.35 -5.45 8.45
CA VAL A 46 -22.97 -5.86 8.81
C VAL A 46 -22.86 -7.37 8.94
N GLU A 47 -23.69 -7.98 9.78
CA GLU A 47 -23.62 -9.42 10.05
C GLU A 47 -24.03 -10.28 8.84
N LYS A 48 -24.98 -9.79 8.04
CA LYS A 48 -25.37 -10.45 6.78
C LYS A 48 -24.21 -10.47 5.80
N VAL A 49 -23.53 -9.33 5.62
CA VAL A 49 -22.38 -9.22 4.71
C VAL A 49 -21.19 -10.01 5.23
N ARG A 50 -20.86 -9.90 6.53
CA ARG A 50 -19.78 -10.66 7.18
C ARG A 50 -19.92 -12.18 6.98
N LYS A 51 -21.14 -12.71 6.98
CA LYS A 51 -21.42 -14.12 6.70
C LYS A 51 -21.21 -14.53 5.24
N ASN A 52 -21.33 -13.61 4.29
CA ASN A 52 -21.37 -13.90 2.85
C ASN A 52 -20.14 -13.43 2.05
N ILE A 53 -19.24 -12.61 2.62
CA ILE A 53 -17.97 -12.24 1.96
C ILE A 53 -17.13 -13.53 1.75
N PRO A 54 -16.69 -13.86 0.53
CA PRO A 54 -15.83 -15.04 0.31
C PRO A 54 -14.46 -14.86 0.98
N SER A 55 -13.82 -15.97 1.35
CA SER A 55 -12.41 -15.95 1.76
C SER A 55 -11.53 -15.41 0.64
N PHE A 56 -10.37 -14.87 1.01
CA PHE A 56 -9.40 -14.44 0.00
C PHE A 56 -8.97 -15.59 -0.91
N ASP A 57 -8.92 -15.30 -2.20
CA ASP A 57 -8.48 -16.16 -3.28
C ASP A 57 -7.60 -15.33 -4.22
N GLN A 58 -6.39 -15.80 -4.50
CA GLN A 58 -5.40 -15.05 -5.28
C GLN A 58 -5.90 -14.72 -6.70
N ASN A 59 -6.73 -15.56 -7.29
CA ASN A 59 -7.22 -15.42 -8.66
C ASN A 59 -8.55 -14.66 -8.73
N LEU A 60 -9.41 -14.79 -7.72
CA LEU A 60 -10.78 -14.29 -7.75
C LEU A 60 -10.99 -13.02 -6.92
N SER A 61 -10.19 -12.81 -5.87
CA SER A 61 -10.40 -11.66 -4.98
C SER A 61 -10.20 -10.34 -5.71
N PRO A 62 -11.03 -9.33 -5.41
CA PRO A 62 -10.99 -8.05 -6.09
C PRO A 62 -9.63 -7.37 -5.92
N ILE A 63 -9.30 -6.49 -6.87
CA ILE A 63 -8.12 -5.63 -6.84
C ILE A 63 -8.63 -4.19 -6.84
N ASP A 64 -8.58 -3.56 -5.67
CA ASP A 64 -9.20 -2.26 -5.41
C ASP A 64 -8.27 -1.08 -5.75
N THR A 65 -7.07 -1.37 -6.26
CA THR A 65 -6.00 -0.40 -6.55
C THR A 65 -6.04 0.12 -8.00
N GLY A 66 -7.08 -0.23 -8.76
CA GLY A 66 -7.36 0.33 -10.08
C GLY A 66 -7.19 -0.64 -11.26
N ALA A 67 -7.52 -0.15 -12.46
CA ALA A 67 -7.60 -0.98 -13.65
C ALA A 67 -6.25 -1.55 -14.13
N ILE A 68 -5.14 -0.84 -13.88
CA ILE A 68 -3.80 -1.29 -14.30
C ILE A 68 -3.37 -2.54 -13.50
N PRO A 69 -3.34 -2.54 -12.16
CA PRO A 69 -3.07 -3.76 -11.39
C PRO A 69 -4.06 -4.90 -11.70
N ALA A 70 -5.35 -4.60 -11.87
CA ALA A 70 -6.38 -5.60 -12.16
C ALA A 70 -6.22 -6.28 -13.53
N ILE A 71 -5.70 -5.55 -14.53
CA ILE A 71 -5.35 -6.14 -15.83
C ILE A 71 -3.99 -6.84 -15.76
N ALA A 72 -3.00 -6.27 -15.08
CA ALA A 72 -1.69 -6.89 -14.89
C ALA A 72 -1.78 -8.27 -14.24
N SER A 73 -2.73 -8.49 -13.32
CA SER A 73 -2.94 -9.80 -12.68
C SER A 73 -3.37 -10.92 -13.63
N ARG A 74 -3.83 -10.56 -14.83
CA ARG A 74 -4.32 -11.51 -15.85
C ARG A 74 -3.29 -11.78 -16.95
N PHE A 75 -2.13 -11.13 -16.88
CA PHE A 75 -1.07 -11.34 -17.86
C PHE A 75 -0.43 -12.73 -17.67
N PRO A 76 -0.01 -13.39 -18.76
CA PRO A 76 0.76 -14.63 -18.67
C PRO A 76 1.99 -14.44 -17.79
N GLY A 77 2.19 -15.34 -16.82
CA GLY A 77 3.31 -15.27 -15.87
C GLY A 77 3.11 -14.28 -14.71
N ALA A 78 1.97 -13.60 -14.60
CA ALA A 78 1.64 -12.81 -13.42
C ALA A 78 1.56 -13.71 -12.17
N LEU A 79 2.18 -13.27 -11.09
CA LEU A 79 2.04 -13.90 -9.78
C LEU A 79 1.42 -12.90 -8.80
N ARG A 80 0.51 -13.37 -7.95
CA ARG A 80 -0.06 -12.60 -6.83
C ARG A 80 0.43 -13.17 -5.51
N SER A 81 0.82 -12.34 -4.55
CA SER A 81 1.11 -12.81 -3.19
C SER A 81 -0.17 -13.20 -2.43
N SER A 82 -0.02 -13.94 -1.33
CA SER A 82 -1.14 -14.57 -0.62
C SER A 82 -1.78 -13.71 0.48
N HIS A 83 -1.35 -12.46 0.67
CA HIS A 83 -1.89 -11.65 1.76
C HIS A 83 -3.31 -11.15 1.44
N PRO A 84 -4.30 -11.47 2.29
CA PRO A 84 -5.70 -11.26 1.97
C PRO A 84 -6.11 -9.78 1.83
N ASN A 85 -5.35 -8.86 2.41
CA ASN A 85 -5.67 -7.44 2.37
C ASN A 85 -4.73 -6.63 1.46
N SER A 86 -3.44 -6.95 1.52
CA SER A 86 -2.35 -6.15 0.94
C SER A 86 -1.49 -6.93 -0.05
N SER A 87 -2.09 -7.89 -0.76
CA SER A 87 -1.36 -8.66 -1.78
C SER A 87 -0.71 -7.77 -2.85
N ILE A 88 0.30 -8.32 -3.50
CA ILE A 88 1.10 -7.69 -4.54
C ILE A 88 1.05 -8.55 -5.80
N ILE A 89 0.89 -7.93 -6.96
CA ILE A 89 1.12 -8.58 -8.26
C ILE A 89 2.55 -8.31 -8.69
N ALA A 90 3.24 -9.32 -9.22
CA ALA A 90 4.53 -9.16 -9.86
C ALA A 90 4.60 -9.90 -11.22
N LEU A 91 5.30 -9.30 -12.17
CA LEU A 91 5.50 -9.77 -13.54
C LEU A 91 6.98 -9.62 -13.93
N GLY A 92 7.63 -10.69 -14.38
CA GLY A 92 9.02 -10.66 -14.86
C GLY A 92 10.01 -11.42 -13.97
N ARG A 93 11.31 -11.16 -14.19
CA ARG A 93 12.44 -11.96 -13.67
C ARG A 93 12.40 -12.26 -12.17
N TYR A 94 12.02 -11.27 -11.36
CA TYR A 94 12.02 -11.36 -9.90
C TYR A 94 10.63 -11.59 -9.30
N ALA A 95 9.60 -11.85 -10.12
CA ALA A 95 8.22 -11.96 -9.66
C ALA A 95 8.06 -12.96 -8.51
N LYS A 96 8.59 -14.19 -8.67
CA LYS A 96 8.52 -15.24 -7.65
C LYS A 96 9.19 -14.82 -6.34
N ARG A 97 10.37 -14.20 -6.41
CA ARG A 97 11.11 -13.72 -5.22
C ARG A 97 10.27 -12.70 -4.45
N ILE A 98 9.61 -11.78 -5.15
CA ILE A 98 8.84 -10.70 -4.53
C ILE A 98 7.55 -11.23 -3.90
N VAL A 99 6.76 -12.03 -4.62
CA VAL A 99 5.48 -12.51 -4.08
C VAL A 99 5.64 -13.53 -2.95
N SER A 100 6.68 -14.37 -3.00
CA SER A 100 6.94 -15.38 -1.97
C SER A 100 7.50 -14.79 -0.67
N ALA A 101 7.92 -13.52 -0.68
CA ALA A 101 8.34 -12.80 0.52
C ALA A 101 7.18 -12.36 1.41
N GLN A 102 5.94 -12.45 0.92
CA GLN A 102 4.76 -12.04 1.66
C GLN A 102 4.51 -12.95 2.87
N ARG A 103 4.32 -12.33 4.03
CA ARG A 103 3.89 -13.01 5.26
C ARG A 103 2.48 -12.58 5.64
N LEU A 104 1.75 -13.47 6.32
CA LEU A 104 0.38 -13.19 6.75
C LEU A 104 0.37 -12.21 7.93
N GLU A 105 1.36 -12.32 8.81
CA GLU A 105 1.42 -11.55 10.05
C GLU A 105 1.79 -10.09 9.78
N ASN A 106 2.64 -9.85 8.79
CA ASN A 106 3.11 -8.51 8.44
C ASN A 106 3.62 -8.41 6.97
N SER A 107 2.92 -7.64 6.15
CA SER A 107 3.21 -7.29 4.74
C SER A 107 4.29 -6.21 4.51
N LEU A 108 4.66 -5.44 5.52
CA LEU A 108 5.62 -4.32 5.48
C LEU A 108 6.94 -4.61 6.19
N LEU A 109 7.23 -5.90 6.39
CA LEU A 109 8.50 -6.32 6.94
C LEU A 109 9.67 -5.93 6.01
N PRO A 110 10.88 -5.72 6.57
CA PRO A 110 12.10 -5.50 5.79
C PRO A 110 12.35 -6.54 4.69
N ASP A 111 11.98 -7.80 4.96
CA ASP A 111 12.12 -8.91 4.03
C ASP A 111 10.86 -9.17 3.19
N GLY A 112 9.76 -8.43 3.41
CA GLY A 112 8.49 -8.53 2.69
C GLY A 112 8.56 -8.03 1.24
N PRO A 113 7.46 -8.09 0.46
CA PRO A 113 7.51 -7.84 -0.98
C PRO A 113 8.02 -6.46 -1.38
N LEU A 114 7.54 -5.39 -0.73
CA LEU A 114 8.06 -4.05 -0.98
C LEU A 114 9.50 -3.88 -0.47
N GLY A 115 9.88 -4.62 0.59
CA GLY A 115 11.26 -4.71 1.06
C GLY A 115 12.19 -5.42 0.06
N GLN A 116 11.68 -6.41 -0.68
CA GLN A 116 12.42 -7.00 -1.81
C GLN A 116 12.64 -6.00 -2.94
N VAL A 117 11.65 -5.15 -3.25
CA VAL A 117 11.84 -4.05 -4.22
C VAL A 117 12.95 -3.11 -3.73
N TYR A 118 12.99 -2.81 -2.43
CA TYR A 118 14.04 -1.98 -1.84
C TYR A 118 15.42 -2.65 -1.96
N ALA A 119 15.50 -3.95 -1.64
CA ALA A 119 16.73 -4.73 -1.73
C ALA A 119 17.27 -4.83 -3.17
N LEU A 120 16.37 -4.86 -4.16
CA LEU A 120 16.67 -4.93 -5.59
C LEU A 120 16.97 -3.55 -6.23
N ASN A 121 17.05 -2.46 -5.45
CA ASN A 121 17.21 -1.09 -5.95
C ASN A 121 16.08 -0.68 -6.93
N GLY A 122 14.86 -1.07 -6.61
CA GLY A 122 13.69 -0.77 -7.44
C GLY A 122 13.32 0.71 -7.47
N TRP A 123 12.40 1.02 -8.39
CA TRP A 123 11.89 2.36 -8.65
C TRP A 123 10.37 2.38 -8.46
N VAL A 124 9.83 3.54 -8.12
CA VAL A 124 8.39 3.79 -8.05
C VAL A 124 7.99 4.75 -9.16
N LEU A 125 6.96 4.37 -9.92
CA LEU A 125 6.33 5.19 -10.94
C LEU A 125 4.86 5.42 -10.57
N SER A 126 4.51 6.66 -10.25
CA SER A 126 3.12 7.10 -10.05
C SER A 126 2.60 7.69 -11.36
N ILE A 127 1.47 7.22 -11.87
CA ILE A 127 0.86 7.69 -13.13
C ILE A 127 -0.52 8.27 -12.82
N GLY A 128 -0.67 9.59 -12.92
CA GLY A 128 -1.92 10.28 -12.59
C GLY A 128 -2.23 10.29 -11.09
N THR A 129 -1.25 9.93 -10.25
CA THR A 129 -1.34 9.94 -8.79
C THR A 129 -0.08 10.56 -8.20
N ASP A 130 -0.14 10.84 -6.90
CA ASP A 130 0.96 11.40 -6.12
C ASP A 130 1.33 10.48 -4.93
N LEU A 131 2.10 11.02 -3.98
CA LEU A 131 2.55 10.29 -2.80
C LEU A 131 1.39 9.77 -1.93
N SER A 132 0.18 10.35 -2.00
CA SER A 132 -0.99 9.91 -1.24
C SER A 132 -1.44 8.49 -1.59
N SER A 133 -0.92 7.92 -2.68
CA SER A 133 -1.18 6.56 -3.16
C SER A 133 0.06 5.65 -3.12
N ASN A 134 1.20 6.15 -2.62
CA ASN A 134 2.48 5.44 -2.71
C ASN A 134 2.68 4.50 -1.53
N SER A 135 2.34 3.21 -1.72
CA SER A 135 2.47 2.18 -0.69
C SER A 135 3.88 1.97 -0.13
N SER A 136 4.93 2.36 -0.87
CA SER A 136 6.31 2.20 -0.40
C SER A 136 6.60 3.05 0.83
N MET A 137 5.88 4.16 1.00
CA MET A 137 5.97 5.05 2.16
C MET A 137 5.66 4.35 3.48
N HIS A 138 4.81 3.32 3.46
CA HIS A 138 4.52 2.56 4.67
C HIS A 138 5.74 1.78 5.19
N LEU A 139 6.72 1.45 4.34
CA LEU A 139 7.99 0.89 4.81
C LEU A 139 8.75 1.91 5.66
N ALA A 140 8.73 3.19 5.28
CA ALA A 140 9.35 4.24 6.08
C ALA A 140 8.65 4.40 7.44
N GLU A 141 7.32 4.32 7.49
CA GLU A 141 6.58 4.30 8.76
C GLU A 141 7.03 3.14 9.67
N ARG A 142 7.20 1.95 9.08
CA ARG A 142 7.57 0.74 9.82
C ARG A 142 9.05 0.71 10.23
N TRP A 143 9.94 1.32 9.45
CA TRP A 143 11.39 1.24 9.65
C TRP A 143 11.98 2.49 10.34
N ALA A 144 11.20 3.55 10.48
CA ALA A 144 11.60 4.74 11.24
C ALA A 144 11.94 4.40 12.71
N ARG A 145 12.60 5.35 13.38
CA ARG A 145 13.03 5.24 14.78
C ARG A 145 13.95 4.04 15.02
N GLY A 146 14.94 3.85 14.15
CA GLY A 146 15.90 2.76 14.28
C GLY A 146 15.28 1.36 14.11
N GLY A 147 14.17 1.24 13.37
CA GLY A 147 13.47 -0.02 13.15
C GLY A 147 12.39 -0.36 14.19
N GLU A 148 12.16 0.49 15.20
CA GLU A 148 11.05 0.33 16.14
C GLU A 148 9.68 0.62 15.48
N GLY A 149 9.67 1.42 14.42
CA GLY A 149 8.47 1.94 13.78
C GLY A 149 7.85 3.12 14.53
N LEU A 150 6.88 3.77 13.88
CA LEU A 150 6.15 4.89 14.47
C LEU A 150 5.23 4.42 15.62
N PRO A 151 5.13 5.21 16.71
CA PRO A 151 4.44 4.79 17.94
C PRO A 151 2.91 4.61 17.78
N HIS A 152 2.32 5.16 16.73
CA HIS A 152 0.88 5.12 16.50
C HIS A 152 0.44 4.01 15.52
N LEU A 153 1.37 3.26 14.94
CA LEU A 153 1.04 2.17 14.01
C LEU A 153 0.32 1.03 14.74
N GLY A 154 -0.77 0.53 14.15
CA GLY A 154 -1.54 -0.60 14.68
C GLY A 154 -2.34 -0.34 15.96
N GLU A 155 -2.24 0.86 16.57
CA GLU A 155 -2.92 1.15 17.85
C GLU A 155 -4.44 1.33 17.69
N PHE A 156 -4.85 2.09 16.68
CA PHE A 156 -6.24 2.56 16.56
C PHE A 156 -7.04 1.89 15.44
N TRP A 157 -6.35 1.20 14.53
CA TRP A 157 -6.98 0.58 13.37
C TRP A 157 -6.49 -0.85 13.21
N LYS A 158 -7.43 -1.77 13.40
CA LYS A 158 -7.25 -3.22 13.25
C LYS A 158 -8.15 -3.66 12.12
N SER A 159 -7.78 -4.67 11.33
CA SER A 159 -8.67 -5.15 10.26
C SER A 159 -8.72 -6.66 10.21
N SER A 160 -9.93 -7.19 10.16
CA SER A 160 -10.16 -8.63 10.03
C SER A 160 -10.52 -8.96 8.60
N VAL A 161 -10.13 -10.15 8.15
CA VAL A 161 -10.39 -10.66 6.81
C VAL A 161 -10.77 -12.14 6.87
N PRO A 162 -11.63 -12.61 5.95
CA PRO A 162 -11.97 -14.02 5.87
C PRO A 162 -10.87 -14.80 5.16
N VAL A 163 -10.42 -15.88 5.79
CA VAL A 163 -9.44 -16.82 5.23
C VAL A 163 -9.94 -18.24 5.41
N ASP A 164 -9.57 -19.12 4.47
CA ASP A 164 -9.85 -20.55 4.59
C ASP A 164 -8.75 -21.22 5.43
N THR A 165 -9.16 -21.90 6.49
CA THR A 165 -8.29 -22.72 7.35
C THR A 165 -8.69 -24.19 7.23
N PRO A 166 -7.87 -25.14 7.74
CA PRO A 166 -8.27 -26.54 7.83
C PRO A 166 -9.57 -26.77 8.64
N ARG A 167 -10.03 -25.81 9.45
CA ARG A 167 -11.29 -25.87 10.22
C ARG A 167 -12.46 -25.20 9.51
N GLY A 168 -12.23 -24.63 8.32
CA GLY A 168 -13.21 -23.86 7.55
C GLY A 168 -12.86 -22.38 7.46
N ARG A 169 -13.80 -21.58 6.95
CA ARG A 169 -13.64 -20.13 6.83
C ARG A 169 -13.63 -19.47 8.21
N GLU A 170 -12.57 -18.74 8.52
CA GLU A 170 -12.39 -17.99 9.76
C GLU A 170 -12.12 -16.51 9.46
N TRP A 171 -12.57 -15.63 10.34
CA TRP A 171 -12.17 -14.22 10.33
C TRP A 171 -10.89 -14.08 11.14
N VAL A 172 -9.78 -13.82 10.46
CA VAL A 172 -8.48 -13.59 11.10
C VAL A 172 -8.25 -12.11 11.24
N LEU A 173 -7.95 -11.68 12.46
CA LEU A 173 -7.51 -10.34 12.73
C LEU A 173 -6.07 -10.18 12.22
N LEU A 174 -5.85 -9.23 11.33
CA LEU A 174 -4.53 -8.83 10.89
C LEU A 174 -4.14 -7.54 11.60
N GLU A 175 -2.90 -7.49 12.08
CA GLU A 175 -2.30 -6.23 12.48
C GLU A 175 -2.16 -5.38 11.21
N ARG A 176 -2.77 -4.19 11.16
CA ARG A 176 -2.54 -3.26 10.04
C ARG A 176 -1.25 -2.49 10.30
N GLU A 177 -0.43 -2.42 9.26
CA GLU A 177 1.00 -2.15 9.41
C GLU A 177 1.40 -0.72 9.01
N GLY A 178 0.48 0.05 8.41
CA GLY A 178 0.69 1.42 7.96
C GLY A 178 -0.49 2.33 8.32
N SER A 179 -0.24 3.64 8.36
CA SER A 179 -1.27 4.64 8.65
C SER A 179 -2.11 4.97 7.40
N CYS A 180 -2.89 6.05 7.44
CA CYS A 180 -3.61 6.52 6.26
C CYS A 180 -2.63 7.14 5.28
N SER A 181 -2.64 6.70 4.03
CA SER A 181 -1.73 7.22 3.01
C SER A 181 -2.02 8.67 2.58
N THR A 182 -3.20 9.22 2.87
CA THR A 182 -3.58 10.58 2.45
C THR A 182 -2.59 11.65 2.92
N GLY A 183 -1.96 11.48 4.09
CA GLY A 183 -1.01 12.46 4.61
C GLY A 183 0.38 12.41 3.97
N PHE A 184 0.68 11.41 3.12
CA PHE A 184 2.00 11.23 2.53
C PHE A 184 2.41 12.39 1.61
N ILE A 185 1.42 13.06 1.01
CA ILE A 185 1.62 14.24 0.17
C ILE A 185 2.29 15.41 0.92
N ARG A 186 2.14 15.48 2.25
CA ARG A 186 2.66 16.59 3.07
C ARG A 186 4.18 16.72 3.00
N ILE A 187 4.88 15.61 2.81
CA ILE A 187 6.35 15.63 2.73
C ILE A 187 6.87 15.75 1.29
N GLU A 188 5.99 15.80 0.28
CA GLU A 188 6.40 15.96 -1.12
C GLU A 188 7.30 17.19 -1.33
N PRO A 189 7.02 18.39 -0.78
CA PRO A 189 7.89 19.55 -0.97
C PRO A 189 9.33 19.30 -0.46
N ILE A 190 9.47 18.57 0.65
CA ILE A 190 10.77 18.22 1.23
C ILE A 190 11.51 17.24 0.31
N LEU A 191 10.83 16.19 -0.14
CA LEU A 191 11.41 15.17 -1.03
C LEU A 191 11.80 15.76 -2.40
N ARG A 192 10.97 16.66 -2.93
CA ARG A 192 11.27 17.43 -4.14
C ARG A 192 12.50 18.31 -3.97
N GLN A 193 12.59 19.06 -2.87
CA GLN A 193 13.76 19.91 -2.60
C GLN A 193 15.06 19.10 -2.48
N ARG A 194 14.96 17.86 -1.97
CA ARG A 194 16.09 16.92 -1.87
C ARG A 194 16.39 16.18 -3.19
N GLY A 195 15.66 16.44 -4.27
CA GLY A 195 15.87 15.79 -5.57
C GLY A 195 15.47 14.31 -5.62
N VAL A 196 14.64 13.84 -4.68
CA VAL A 196 14.19 12.44 -4.64
C VAL A 196 13.17 12.14 -5.74
N ILE A 197 12.33 13.13 -6.06
CA ILE A 197 11.20 12.97 -6.99
C ILE A 197 11.55 13.65 -8.31
N SER A 198 11.52 12.87 -9.38
CA SER A 198 11.50 13.38 -10.76
C SER A 198 10.07 13.46 -11.25
N TYR A 199 9.74 14.54 -11.95
CA TYR A 199 8.40 14.76 -12.52
C TYR A 199 8.43 14.61 -14.03
N GLY A 200 7.35 14.07 -14.59
CA GLY A 200 7.18 13.91 -16.03
C GLY A 200 5.71 13.79 -16.41
N ARG A 201 5.46 13.42 -17.68
CA ARG A 201 4.11 13.16 -18.19
C ARG A 201 4.09 11.89 -19.04
N ILE A 202 3.00 11.14 -18.93
CA ILE A 202 2.64 10.06 -19.85
C ILE A 202 1.27 10.40 -20.42
N GLY A 203 1.23 10.76 -21.72
CA GLY A 203 0.05 11.37 -22.31
C GLY A 203 -0.35 12.66 -21.57
N GLN A 204 -1.57 12.73 -21.07
CA GLN A 204 -2.05 13.88 -20.28
C GLN A 204 -1.80 13.73 -18.78
N SER A 205 -1.40 12.55 -18.29
CA SER A 205 -1.21 12.30 -16.86
C SER A 205 0.10 12.89 -16.36
N TYR A 206 0.06 13.55 -15.20
CA TYR A 206 1.26 13.87 -14.43
C TYR A 206 1.84 12.60 -13.82
N CYS A 207 3.16 12.48 -13.83
CA CYS A 207 3.85 11.33 -13.28
C CYS A 207 4.94 11.76 -12.30
N GLN A 208 5.14 10.93 -11.29
CA GLN A 208 6.29 11.00 -10.39
C GLN A 208 7.12 9.72 -10.58
N PHE A 209 8.44 9.88 -10.68
CA PHE A 209 9.39 8.78 -10.81
C PHE A 209 10.52 8.95 -9.79
N MET A 210 10.80 7.92 -9.01
CA MET A 210 11.72 8.00 -7.88
C MET A 210 12.36 6.64 -7.57
N SER A 211 13.59 6.66 -7.06
CA SER A 211 14.18 5.46 -6.46
C SER A 211 13.40 5.12 -5.19
N GLN A 212 12.95 3.87 -5.06
CA GLN A 212 12.22 3.45 -3.86
C GLN A 212 13.10 3.54 -2.62
N ARG A 213 14.40 3.23 -2.76
CA ARG A 213 15.38 3.33 -1.67
C ARG A 213 15.54 4.77 -1.20
N ALA A 214 15.82 5.69 -2.10
CA ALA A 214 15.95 7.10 -1.75
C ALA A 214 14.66 7.67 -1.15
N LEU A 215 13.49 7.27 -1.67
CA LEU A 215 12.19 7.64 -1.12
C LEU A 215 12.06 7.22 0.34
N ILE A 216 12.32 5.95 0.65
CA ILE A 216 12.17 5.40 2.01
C ILE A 216 13.19 6.03 2.95
N ASP A 217 14.46 6.08 2.57
CA ASP A 217 15.55 6.60 3.41
C ASP A 217 15.34 8.09 3.76
N GLU A 218 14.94 8.90 2.78
CA GLU A 218 14.68 10.32 3.01
C GLU A 218 13.41 10.57 3.82
N THR A 219 12.40 9.70 3.67
CA THR A 219 11.17 9.73 4.47
C THR A 219 11.44 9.36 5.93
N ILE A 220 12.27 8.35 6.19
CA ILE A 220 12.70 7.98 7.55
C ILE A 220 13.38 9.17 8.24
N LYS A 221 14.27 9.90 7.55
CA LYS A 221 14.91 11.10 8.11
C LYS A 221 13.91 12.21 8.48
N VAL A 222 12.77 12.29 7.81
CA VAL A 222 11.68 13.21 8.17
C VAL A 222 10.95 12.68 9.40
N LEU A 223 10.57 11.40 9.39
CA LEU A 223 9.82 10.73 10.45
C LEU A 223 10.59 10.66 11.79
N ASP A 224 11.91 10.50 11.74
CA ASP A 224 12.76 10.49 12.93
C ASP A 224 12.77 11.85 13.64
N LYS A 225 12.49 12.94 12.91
CA LYS A 225 12.35 14.29 13.46
C LYS A 225 10.91 14.62 13.85
N ASP A 226 9.96 14.25 13.00
CA ASP A 226 8.53 14.44 13.22
C ASP A 226 7.78 13.13 12.93
N PRO A 227 7.53 12.31 13.97
CA PRO A 227 6.79 11.05 13.85
C PRO A 227 5.35 11.20 13.32
N LEU A 228 4.83 12.43 13.21
CA LEU A 228 3.46 12.73 12.77
C LEU A 228 3.41 13.36 11.37
N ALA A 229 4.56 13.53 10.70
CA ALA A 229 4.66 14.20 9.41
C ALA A 229 3.77 13.58 8.32
N LEU A 230 3.53 12.28 8.39
CA LEU A 230 2.73 11.53 7.43
C LEU A 230 1.24 11.41 7.78
N LEU A 231 0.81 11.90 8.95
CA LEU A 231 -0.61 11.87 9.32
C LEU A 231 -1.40 12.87 8.45
N CYS A 232 -2.58 12.47 7.97
CA CYS A 232 -3.46 13.39 7.27
C CYS A 232 -4.13 14.38 8.24
N SER A 233 -4.59 15.52 7.71
CA SER A 233 -5.24 16.56 8.49
C SER A 233 -6.76 16.37 8.64
N ASN A 234 -7.31 15.26 8.12
CA ASN A 234 -8.75 15.00 8.22
C ASN A 234 -9.13 14.64 9.67
N PRO A 235 -9.95 15.46 10.37
CA PRO A 235 -10.34 15.21 11.75
C PRO A 235 -11.22 13.96 11.90
N ASP A 236 -11.85 13.51 10.82
CA ASP A 236 -12.69 12.31 10.80
C ASP A 236 -11.93 11.07 10.32
N CYS A 237 -10.61 11.18 10.07
CA CYS A 237 -9.80 10.02 9.70
C CYS A 237 -9.67 9.08 10.90
N PRO A 238 -10.19 7.84 10.82
CA PRO A 238 -10.17 6.92 11.96
C PRO A 238 -8.76 6.43 12.32
N GLN A 239 -7.78 6.63 11.42
CA GLN A 239 -6.38 6.26 11.64
C GLN A 239 -5.57 7.43 12.18
N CYS A 240 -5.69 8.63 11.57
CA CYS A 240 -4.86 9.77 11.91
C CYS A 240 -5.40 10.62 13.06
N ALA A 241 -6.72 10.77 13.21
CA ALA A 241 -7.28 11.64 14.24
C ALA A 241 -6.98 11.16 15.68
N PRO A 242 -7.08 9.85 16.00
CA PRO A 242 -6.67 9.35 17.31
C PRO A 242 -5.16 9.54 17.56
N ALA A 243 -4.32 9.34 16.52
CA ALA A 243 -2.89 9.55 16.61
C ALA A 243 -2.54 11.02 16.88
N TRP A 244 -3.19 11.97 16.19
CA TRP A 244 -3.09 13.41 16.50
C TRP A 244 -3.49 13.72 17.93
N LYS A 245 -4.61 13.17 18.40
CA LYS A 245 -5.12 13.41 19.75
C LYS A 245 -4.14 12.91 20.82
N LYS A 246 -3.54 11.73 20.63
CA LYS A 246 -2.63 11.12 21.60
C LYS A 246 -1.21 11.69 21.53
N TYR A 247 -0.67 11.85 20.33
CA TYR A 247 0.75 12.16 20.11
C TYR A 247 1.01 13.61 19.69
N GLY A 248 0.01 14.32 19.15
CA GLY A 248 0.14 15.67 18.60
C GLY A 248 0.25 16.80 19.61
N ARG A 249 0.11 16.53 20.92
CA ARG A 249 0.19 17.55 21.99
C ARG A 249 -0.64 18.83 21.73
N GLY A 250 -1.79 18.70 21.06
CA GLY A 250 -2.65 19.84 20.69
C GLY A 250 -2.25 20.60 19.43
N TYR A 251 -1.16 20.23 18.76
CA TYR A 251 -0.80 20.74 17.44
C TYR A 251 -1.35 19.81 16.36
N GLN A 252 -2.35 20.26 15.60
CA GLN A 252 -2.46 19.85 14.21
C GLN A 252 -1.45 20.72 13.45
N SER A 253 -0.28 20.18 13.12
CA SER A 253 0.73 20.96 12.40
C SER A 253 0.19 21.34 11.02
N ASN A 254 0.05 22.65 10.80
CA ASN A 254 -0.15 23.24 9.49
C ASN A 254 1.16 23.09 8.71
N TRP A 255 1.36 21.91 8.12
CA TRP A 255 2.30 21.70 7.03
C TRP A 255 1.56 21.94 5.72
#